data_AF-A0A0W0IBY5-F1
#
_entry.id   AF-A0A0W0IBY5-F1
#
_cell.length_a   1.000
_cell.length_b   1.000
_cell.length_c   1.000
_cell.angle_alpha   90.00
_cell.angle_beta   90.00
_cell.angle_gamma   90.00
#
_symmetry.space_group_name_H-M   'P 1'
#
loop_
_entity.id
_entity.type
_entity.pdbx_description
1 polymer ?
#
loop_
_entity_poly.entity_id
_entity_poly.type
_entity_poly.pdbx_seq_one_letter_code
_entity_poly.pdbx_strand_id
1 'polypeptide(L)' 'MNQITHNFEYVLFNPSASLVPKKIDPIADAVNFVRINVESDSGISRKEAVVELGLNNTMIKRQINEYNIDYLP' A
#
# COMPACT_ATOMS: atom_id res chain seq x y z
N MET A 1 31.20 -17.54 9.37
CA MET A 1 30.29 -18.36 8.54
C MET A 1 28.89 -18.24 9.12
N ASN A 2 28.00 -17.47 8.49
CA ASN A 2 26.57 -17.47 8.82
C ASN A 2 25.82 -17.84 7.54
N GLN A 3 25.27 -19.05 7.48
CA GLN A 3 24.46 -19.49 6.36
C GLN A 3 23.07 -18.83 6.47
N ILE A 4 22.70 -18.03 5.47
CA ILE A 4 21.35 -17.45 5.36
C ILE A 4 20.42 -18.57 4.88
N THR A 5 19.67 -19.18 5.80
CA THR A 5 18.67 -20.19 5.46
C THR A 5 17.44 -19.49 4.89
N HIS A 6 17.24 -19.58 3.57
CA HIS A 6 16.00 -19.15 2.92
C HIS A 6 14.99 -20.30 3.01
N ASN A 7 14.08 -20.21 3.98
CA ASN A 7 13.01 -21.21 4.15
C ASN A 7 11.89 -20.91 3.15
N PHE A 8 11.69 -21.79 2.18
CA PHE A 8 10.52 -21.76 1.30
C PHE A 8 9.52 -22.82 1.74
N GLU A 9 8.25 -22.42 1.86
CA GLU A 9 7.15 -23.33 2.16
C GLU A 9 6.32 -23.55 0.88
N TYR A 10 6.11 -24.82 0.52
CA TYR A 10 5.24 -25.19 -0.59
C TYR A 10 3.79 -25.23 -0.11
N VAL A 11 2.99 -24.25 -0.54
CA VAL A 11 1.54 -24.21 -0.30
C VAL A 11 0.78 -24.75 -1.50
N LEU A 12 -0.34 -25.44 -1.26
CA LEU A 12 -1.22 -25.92 -2.32
C LEU A 12 -1.82 -24.74 -3.09
N PHE A 13 -1.80 -24.82 -4.42
CA PHE A 13 -2.42 -23.81 -5.27
C PHE A 13 -3.93 -23.73 -4.99
N ASN A 14 -4.38 -22.58 -4.51
CA ASN A 14 -5.79 -22.31 -4.28
C ASN A 14 -6.35 -21.37 -5.37
N PRO A 15 -7.10 -21.89 -6.36
CA PRO A 15 -7.65 -21.07 -7.45
C PRO A 15 -8.72 -20.08 -6.96
N SER A 16 -9.29 -20.26 -5.77
CA SER A 16 -10.30 -19.34 -5.22
C SER A 16 -9.70 -18.23 -4.37
N ALA A 17 -8.38 -18.21 -4.15
CA ALA A 17 -7.72 -17.18 -3.33
C ALA A 17 -7.91 -15.77 -3.92
N SER A 18 -7.93 -15.65 -5.24
CA SER A 18 -8.22 -14.40 -5.95
C SER A 18 -9.70 -13.98 -5.87
N LEU A 19 -10.59 -14.90 -5.51
CA LEU A 19 -12.03 -14.68 -5.40
C LEU A 19 -12.45 -14.28 -3.98
N VAL A 20 -11.56 -14.38 -3.00
CA VAL A 20 -11.80 -13.87 -1.65
C VAL A 20 -12.00 -12.36 -1.75
N PRO A 21 -13.18 -11.83 -1.39
CA PRO A 21 -13.40 -10.39 -1.41
C PRO A 21 -12.36 -9.73 -0.49
N LYS A 22 -11.51 -8.88 -1.06
CA LYS A 22 -10.62 -8.04 -0.26
C LYS A 22 -11.49 -7.03 0.49
N LYS A 23 -11.88 -7.39 1.71
CA LYS A 23 -12.57 -6.48 2.61
C LYS A 23 -11.59 -5.36 2.96
N ILE A 24 -11.96 -4.12 2.65
CA ILE A 24 -11.23 -2.95 3.10
C ILE A 24 -11.40 -2.90 4.61
N ASP A 25 -10.29 -2.92 5.35
CA ASP A 25 -10.28 -2.59 6.76
C ASP A 25 -10.41 -1.06 6.88
N PRO A 26 -11.55 -0.53 7.38
CA PRO A 26 -11.80 0.90 7.39
C PRO A 26 -10.84 1.67 8.30
N ILE A 27 -10.32 1.04 9.37
CA ILE A 27 -9.38 1.68 10.29
C ILE A 27 -8.02 1.82 9.61
N ALA A 28 -7.53 0.73 9.02
CA ALA A 28 -6.29 0.76 8.26
C ALA A 28 -6.39 1.74 7.08
N ASP A 29 -7.55 1.83 6.44
CA ASP A 29 -7.77 2.75 5.33
C ASP A 29 -7.66 4.21 5.76
N ALA A 30 -8.30 4.58 6.86
CA ALA A 30 -8.25 5.92 7.43
C ALA A 30 -6.83 6.30 7.86
N VAL A 31 -6.08 5.39 8.47
CA VAL A 31 -4.67 5.63 8.86
C VAL A 31 -3.81 5.90 7.63
N ASN A 32 -3.98 5.12 6.58
CA ASN A 32 -3.24 5.32 5.33
C ASN A 32 -3.61 6.67 4.68
N PHE A 33 -4.88 7.07 4.73
CA PHE A 33 -5.32 8.37 4.21
C PHE A 33 -4.63 9.53 4.92
N VAL A 34 -4.57 9.49 6.25
CA VAL A 34 -3.87 10.53 7.04
C VAL A 34 -2.39 10.58 6.67
N ARG A 35 -1.72 9.44 6.53
CA ARG A 35 -0.31 9.37 6.13
C ARG A 35 -0.08 9.98 4.74
N ILE A 36 -0.93 9.65 3.77
CA ILE A 36 -0.84 10.22 2.41
C ILE A 36 -1.02 11.74 2.44
N ASN A 37 -2.02 12.27 3.17
CA ASN A 37 -2.22 13.72 3.25
C ASN A 37 -1.03 14.44 3.88
N VAL A 38 -0.47 13.90 4.96
CA VAL A 38 0.70 14.49 5.62
C VAL A 38 1.88 14.62 4.64
N GLU A 39 2.10 13.60 3.79
CA GLU A 39 3.13 13.68 2.75
C GLU A 39 2.74 14.59 1.59
N SER A 40 1.46 14.68 1.26
CA SER A 40 0.98 15.64 0.26
C SER A 40 1.29 17.08 0.70
N ASP A 41 1.02 17.37 1.98
CA ASP A 41 1.27 18.67 2.61
C ASP A 41 2.76 18.97 2.79
N SER A 42 3.62 17.94 2.83
CA SER A 42 5.08 18.10 2.92
C SER A 42 5.71 18.54 1.59
N GLY A 43 4.93 18.58 0.50
CA GLY A 43 5.38 19.07 -0.81
C GLY A 43 6.25 18.07 -1.55
N ILE A 44 6.18 16.78 -1.22
CA ILE A 44 6.86 15.74 -1.99
C ILE A 44 5.99 15.26 -3.16
N SER A 45 6.61 14.65 -4.17
CA SER A 45 5.88 14.06 -5.28
C SER A 45 5.15 12.78 -4.86
N ARG A 46 4.10 12.40 -5.60
CA ARG A 46 3.42 11.12 -5.41
C ARG A 46 4.38 9.92 -5.49
N LYS A 47 5.39 10.00 -6.35
CA LYS A 47 6.36 8.92 -6.56
C LYS A 47 7.24 8.73 -5.33
N GLU A 48 7.66 9.83 -4.71
CA GLU A 48 8.43 9.80 -3.46
C GLU A 48 7.57 9.27 -2.31
N ALA A 49 6.32 9.73 -2.19
CA ALA A 49 5.39 9.23 -1.18
C ALA A 49 5.15 7.71 -1.28
N VAL A 50 5.11 7.12 -2.49
CA VAL A 50 5.01 5.66 -2.67
C VAL A 50 6.23 4.93 -2.10
N VAL A 51 7.42 5.50 -2.28
CA VAL A 51 8.67 4.92 -1.77
C VAL A 51 8.73 5.06 -0.24
N GLU A 52 8.39 6.24 0.27
CA GLU A 52 8.52 6.59 1.69
C GLU A 52 7.46 5.92 2.56
N LEU A 53 6.21 5.83 2.08
CA LEU A 53 5.13 5.24 2.85
C LEU A 53 5.14 3.70 2.82
N GLY A 54 5.85 3.08 1.87
CA GLY A 54 5.89 1.63 1.67
C GLY A 54 4.52 1.04 1.33
N LEU A 55 3.58 1.87 0.86
CA LEU A 55 2.20 1.46 0.57
C LEU A 55 2.08 0.89 -0.84
N ASN A 56 1.10 0.01 -1.03
CA ASN A 56 0.82 -0.55 -2.35
C ASN A 56 0.38 0.56 -3.31
N ASN A 57 0.99 0.62 -4.50
CA ASN A 57 0.68 1.61 -5.54
C ASN A 57 -0.82 1.66 -5.91
N THR A 58 -1.49 0.50 -5.91
CA THR A 58 -2.95 0.42 -6.15
C THR A 58 -3.74 1.11 -5.05
N MET A 59 -3.32 0.97 -3.79
CA MET A 59 -3.99 1.57 -2.64
C MET A 59 -3.78 3.09 -2.62
N ILE A 60 -2.55 3.56 -2.85
CA ILE A 60 -2.25 5.01 -2.94
C ILE A 60 -3.07 5.65 -4.06
N LYS A 61 -3.10 5.04 -5.24
CA LYS A 61 -3.89 5.55 -6.38
C LYS A 61 -5.39 5.60 -6.05
N ARG A 62 -5.91 4.57 -5.40
CA ARG A 62 -7.31 4.54 -4.98
C ARG A 62 -7.62 5.70 -4.03
N GLN A 63 -6.84 5.86 -2.95
CA GLN A 63 -7.11 6.91 -1.96
C GLN A 63 -6.96 8.31 -2.53
N ILE A 64 -5.92 8.56 -3.35
CA ILE A 64 -5.76 9.86 -4.02
C ILE A 64 -6.99 10.21 -4.86
N ASN A 65 -7.53 9.24 -5.60
CA ASN A 65 -8.71 9.46 -6.45
C ASN A 65 -10.01 9.57 -5.64
N GLU A 66 -10.20 8.74 -4.61
CA GLU A 66 -11.42 8.73 -3.80
C GLU A 66 -11.56 9.98 -2.95
N TYR A 67 -10.45 10.51 -2.45
CA TYR A 67 -10.43 11.66 -1.54
C TYR A 67 -9.87 12.94 -2.15
N ASN A 68 -9.61 12.97 -3.47
CA ASN A 68 -9.06 14.12 -4.20
C ASN A 68 -7.82 14.74 -3.53
N ILE A 69 -6.82 13.92 -3.27
CA ILE A 69 -5.58 14.37 -2.62
C ILE A 69 -4.62 14.94 -3.67
N ASP A 70 -4.25 16.21 -3.48
CA ASP A 70 -3.43 16.95 -4.44
C ASP A 70 -1.94 16.84 -4.12
N TYR A 71 -1.25 16.01 -4.89
CA TYR A 71 0.22 15.96 -4.91
C TYR A 71 0.80 16.97 -5.90
N LEU A 72 2.02 17.45 -5.62
CA LEU A 72 2.79 18.20 -6.60
C LEU A 72 3.10 17.34 -7.85
N PRO A 73 3.25 17.98 -9.03
CA PRO A 73 3.52 17.31 -10.30
C PRO A 73 4.73 16.38 -10.27
#